data_AF-A0A1F3BXY5-F1
#
_entry.id   AF-A0A1F3BXY5-F1
#
_cell.length_a   1.000
_cell.length_b   1.000
_cell.length_c   1.000
_cell.angle_alpha   90.00
_cell.angle_beta   90.00
_cell.angle_gamma   90.00
#
_symmetry.space_group_name_H-M   'P 1'
#
loop_
_entity.id
_entity.type
_entity.pdbx_description
1 polymer ?
#
loop_
_entity_poly.entity_id
_entity_poly.type
_entity_poly.pdbx_seq_one_letter_code
_entity_poly.pdbx_strand_id
1 'polypeptide(L)'
;MRDVLSTVVQAFGSASARTLRDRASAEIHMPAATRCLVVDSVRGWLYPLCSEPGDHYLLFAYFDGSAYQVKVVSPALEDHVDAHACHLFSDGRICFGQSDAGGMPTLTSAYAKSVLWVNGYSVYLRTSMFAF
;
A
#
# COMPACT_ATOMS: atom_id res chain seq x y z
N MET A 1 19.92 -26.25 -37.75
CA MET A 1 20.79 -26.52 -36.59
C MET A 1 21.49 -25.19 -36.27
N ARG A 2 21.17 -24.60 -35.10
CA ARG A 2 21.69 -23.33 -34.52
C ARG A 2 21.26 -22.04 -35.27
N ASP A 3 20.74 -20.98 -34.66
CA ASP A 3 20.84 -20.44 -33.30
C ASP A 3 19.49 -19.97 -32.73
N VAL A 4 19.14 -20.47 -31.54
CA VAL A 4 18.01 -20.00 -30.70
C VAL A 4 18.61 -19.39 -29.43
N LEU A 5 19.56 -18.46 -29.58
CA LEU A 5 20.31 -17.85 -28.47
C LEU A 5 20.29 -16.31 -28.54
N SER A 6 19.11 -15.71 -28.73
CA SER A 6 18.98 -14.25 -28.56
C SER A 6 17.68 -13.80 -27.87
N THR A 7 16.90 -14.71 -27.29
CA THR A 7 15.68 -14.36 -26.53
C THR A 7 15.90 -14.39 -25.03
N VAL A 8 17.05 -13.89 -24.58
CA VAL A 8 17.27 -13.46 -23.19
C VAL A 8 17.90 -12.07 -23.22
N VAL A 9 17.25 -11.12 -23.90
CA VAL A 9 17.33 -9.74 -23.43
C VAL A 9 16.47 -9.72 -22.17
N GLN A 10 17.07 -10.17 -21.06
CA GLN A 10 16.63 -9.81 -19.72
C GLN A 10 16.33 -8.32 -19.80
N ALA A 11 15.06 -7.97 -19.62
CA ALA A 11 14.63 -6.60 -19.47
C ALA A 11 15.23 -6.06 -18.15
N PHE A 12 16.54 -5.81 -18.14
CA PHE A 12 17.23 -4.89 -17.24
C PHE A 12 16.83 -3.46 -17.64
N GLY A 13 15.52 -3.19 -17.68
CA GLY A 13 15.05 -1.81 -17.72
C GLY A 13 15.65 -1.12 -16.52
N SER A 14 16.40 -0.05 -16.75
CA SER A 14 16.95 0.82 -15.70
C SER A 14 15.86 1.05 -14.65
N ALA A 15 16.10 0.56 -13.43
CA ALA A 15 15.17 0.81 -12.34
C ALA A 15 15.11 2.33 -12.15
N SER A 16 13.91 2.91 -12.27
CA SER A 16 13.75 4.36 -12.12
C SER A 16 14.30 4.82 -10.77
N ALA A 17 14.75 6.07 -10.69
CA ALA A 17 15.22 6.64 -9.42
C ALA A 17 14.18 6.52 -8.30
N ARG A 18 12.88 6.58 -8.62
CA ARG A 18 11.78 6.29 -7.68
C ARG A 18 11.84 4.85 -7.19
N THR A 19 11.93 3.88 -8.09
CA THR A 19 11.96 2.45 -7.75
C THR A 19 13.12 2.10 -6.82
N LEU A 20 14.30 2.69 -7.04
CA LEU A 20 15.45 2.48 -6.15
C LEU A 20 15.26 3.11 -4.77
N ARG A 21 14.73 4.35 -4.71
CA ARG A 21 14.39 5.01 -3.44
C ARG A 21 13.33 4.22 -2.66
N ASP A 22 12.28 3.78 -3.33
CA ASP A 22 11.19 3.01 -2.72
C ASP A 22 11.69 1.70 -2.14
N ARG A 23 12.58 1.02 -2.86
CA ARG A 23 13.19 -0.21 -2.36
C ARG A 23 13.99 0.05 -1.08
N ALA A 24 14.84 1.07 -1.07
CA ALA A 24 15.59 1.44 0.12
C ALA A 24 14.64 1.81 1.29
N SER A 25 13.58 2.57 1.02
CA SER A 25 12.57 2.92 2.03
C SER A 25 11.85 1.69 2.58
N ALA A 26 11.47 0.73 1.73
CA ALA A 26 10.82 -0.50 2.17
C ALA A 26 11.77 -1.36 3.03
N GLU A 27 13.03 -1.48 2.64
CA GLU A 27 14.05 -2.24 3.37
C GLU A 27 14.38 -1.63 4.74
N ILE A 28 14.30 -0.29 4.88
CA ILE A 28 14.66 0.41 6.12
C ILE A 28 13.46 0.59 7.06
N HIS A 29 12.28 0.91 6.54
CA HIS A 29 11.16 1.40 7.36
C HIS A 29 9.98 0.44 7.47
N MET A 30 9.79 -0.45 6.50
CA MET A 30 8.61 -1.32 6.44
C MET A 30 8.89 -2.67 7.11
N PRO A 31 7.84 -3.44 7.47
CA PRO A 31 8.01 -4.75 8.10
C PRO A 31 8.88 -5.69 7.26
N ALA A 32 9.67 -6.55 7.89
CA ALA A 32 10.54 -7.51 7.19
C ALA A 32 9.78 -8.49 6.26
N ALA A 33 8.49 -8.70 6.52
CA ALA A 33 7.59 -9.50 5.68
C ALA A 33 7.11 -8.76 4.41
N THR A 34 7.51 -7.50 4.19
CA THR A 34 7.15 -6.72 3.00
C THR A 34 7.68 -7.38 1.72
N ARG A 35 6.86 -7.38 0.66
CA ARG A 35 7.18 -7.96 -0.66
C ARG A 35 6.86 -6.99 -1.78
N CYS A 36 7.77 -6.85 -2.74
CA CYS A 36 7.51 -6.13 -3.99
C CYS A 36 6.79 -7.06 -4.97
N LEU A 37 5.57 -6.70 -5.40
CA LEU A 37 4.75 -7.49 -6.31
C LEU A 37 4.32 -6.64 -7.52
N VAL A 38 3.92 -7.32 -8.60
CA VAL A 38 3.23 -6.71 -9.74
C VAL A 38 1.87 -7.38 -9.85
N VAL A 39 0.80 -6.60 -9.74
CA VAL A 39 -0.60 -7.04 -9.83
C VAL A 39 -1.27 -6.19 -10.90
N ASP A 40 -1.86 -6.82 -11.92
CA ASP A 40 -2.51 -6.12 -13.04
C ASP A 40 -1.63 -5.02 -13.67
N SER A 41 -0.35 -5.34 -13.88
CA SER A 41 0.68 -4.41 -14.38
C SER A 41 1.06 -3.25 -13.43
N VAL A 42 0.46 -3.16 -12.25
CA VAL A 42 0.81 -2.18 -11.21
C VAL A 42 1.85 -2.79 -10.27
N ARG A 43 3.02 -2.16 -10.20
CA ARG A 43 4.05 -2.53 -9.22
C ARG A 43 3.78 -1.86 -7.88
N GLY A 44 3.81 -2.63 -6.81
CA GLY A 44 3.63 -2.12 -5.45
C GLY A 44 4.28 -3.00 -4.38
N TRP A 45 3.99 -2.65 -3.13
CA TRP A 45 4.55 -3.26 -1.94
C TRP A 45 3.42 -3.84 -1.09
N LEU A 46 3.41 -5.16 -0.92
CA LEU A 46 2.50 -5.88 -0.05
C LEU A 46 3.14 -6.02 1.32
N TYR A 47 2.46 -5.64 2.40
CA TYR A 47 3.01 -5.70 3.75
C TYR A 47 1.92 -5.97 4.80
N PRO A 48 2.24 -6.77 5.83
CA PRO A 48 1.34 -6.98 6.96
C PRO A 48 1.49 -5.86 7.99
N LEU A 49 0.40 -5.50 8.66
CA LEU A 49 0.40 -4.70 9.88
C LEU A 49 -0.43 -5.39 10.96
N CYS A 50 -0.02 -5.20 12.21
CA CYS A 50 -0.81 -5.52 13.39
C CYS A 50 -1.09 -4.21 14.12
N SER A 51 -2.37 -3.92 14.38
CA SER A 51 -2.76 -2.77 15.19
C SER A 51 -2.48 -3.02 16.68
N GLU A 52 -2.43 -1.97 17.49
CA GLU A 52 -2.25 -2.07 18.95
C GLU A 52 -3.32 -2.95 19.63
N PRO A 53 -4.62 -2.92 19.22
CA PRO A 53 -5.62 -3.84 19.74
C PRO A 53 -5.49 -5.30 19.27
N GLY A 54 -4.54 -5.61 18.38
CA GLY A 54 -4.26 -6.97 17.89
C GLY A 54 -4.93 -7.37 16.58
N ASP A 55 -5.64 -6.46 15.88
CA ASP A 55 -6.21 -6.78 14.57
C ASP A 55 -5.13 -6.80 13.49
N HIS A 56 -5.23 -7.76 12.58
CA HIS A 56 -4.27 -8.00 11.51
C HIS A 56 -4.77 -7.49 10.16
N TYR A 57 -3.89 -6.79 9.45
CA TYR A 57 -4.15 -6.24 8.14
C TYR A 57 -3.08 -6.67 7.15
N LEU A 58 -3.50 -6.86 5.89
CA LEU A 58 -2.60 -6.96 4.75
C LEU A 58 -2.89 -5.76 3.84
N LEU A 59 -1.84 -5.00 3.53
CA LEU A 59 -1.95 -3.73 2.81
C LEU A 59 -1.09 -3.76 1.55
N PHE A 60 -1.52 -3.06 0.51
CA PHE A 60 -0.78 -2.91 -0.73
C PHE A 60 -0.57 -1.43 -1.07
N ALA A 61 0.67 -0.97 -1.01
CA ALA A 61 1.06 0.39 -1.39
C ALA A 61 1.59 0.43 -2.83
N TYR A 62 1.08 1.35 -3.65
CA TYR A 62 1.50 1.50 -5.04
C TYR A 62 1.50 2.97 -5.47
N PHE A 63 2.29 3.30 -6.48
CA PHE A 63 2.31 4.64 -7.07
C PHE A 63 1.40 4.67 -8.29
N ASP A 64 0.38 5.52 -8.28
CA ASP A 64 -0.64 5.60 -9.34
C ASP A 64 -0.22 6.46 -10.54
N GLY A 65 0.97 7.05 -10.50
CA GLY A 65 1.46 8.02 -11.48
C GLY A 65 1.55 9.44 -10.92
N SER A 66 0.84 9.73 -9.84
CA SER A 66 0.79 11.02 -9.15
C SER A 66 1.23 10.91 -7.69
N ALA A 67 0.63 9.96 -6.95
CA ALA A 67 0.84 9.76 -5.53
C ALA A 67 0.89 8.27 -5.14
N TYR A 68 1.37 7.99 -3.93
CA TYR A 68 1.28 6.68 -3.32
C TYR A 68 -0.11 6.47 -2.72
N GLN A 69 -0.77 5.44 -3.23
CA GLN A 69 -2.04 4.93 -2.77
C GLN A 69 -1.80 3.71 -1.89
N VAL A 70 -2.68 3.46 -0.93
CA VAL A 70 -2.65 2.23 -0.12
C VAL A 70 -4.03 1.59 -0.14
N LYS A 71 -4.10 0.32 -0.49
CA LYS A 71 -5.31 -0.50 -0.47
C LYS A 71 -5.27 -1.53 0.65
N VAL A 72 -6.39 -1.71 1.35
CA VAL A 72 -6.56 -2.81 2.30
C VAL A 72 -6.90 -4.07 1.52
N VAL A 73 -6.00 -5.05 1.56
CA VAL A 73 -6.17 -6.35 0.86
C VAL A 73 -6.88 -7.35 1.77
N SER A 74 -6.56 -7.33 3.07
CA SER A 74 -7.23 -8.17 4.07
C SER A 74 -7.33 -7.40 5.38
N PRO A 75 -8.49 -7.46 6.09
CA PRO A 75 -9.76 -8.00 5.62
C PRO A 75 -10.28 -7.26 4.37
N ALA A 76 -11.15 -7.90 3.58
CA ALA A 76 -11.82 -7.23 2.49
C ALA A 76 -12.85 -6.25 3.06
N LEU A 77 -12.65 -4.95 2.80
CA LEU A 77 -13.49 -3.87 3.35
C LEU A 77 -14.30 -3.14 2.28
N GLU A 78 -14.07 -3.45 1.01
CA GLU A 78 -14.79 -2.88 -0.14
C GLU A 78 -16.30 -3.04 0.05
N ASP A 79 -17.06 -1.97 -0.17
CA ASP A 79 -18.52 -1.92 -0.03
C ASP A 79 -19.12 -2.38 1.32
N HIS A 80 -18.29 -2.60 2.34
CA HIS A 80 -18.71 -3.13 3.64
C HIS A 80 -18.68 -2.09 4.79
N VAL A 81 -18.17 -0.89 4.53
CA VAL A 81 -17.97 0.15 5.55
C VAL A 81 -18.45 1.51 5.09
N ASP A 82 -18.87 2.36 6.03
CA ASP A 82 -19.13 3.77 5.75
C ASP A 82 -17.81 4.49 5.46
N ALA A 83 -17.57 4.70 4.17
CA ALA A 83 -16.37 5.29 3.60
C ALA A 83 -15.92 6.60 4.28
N HIS A 84 -16.88 7.45 4.68
CA HIS A 84 -16.59 8.72 5.32
C HIS A 84 -16.30 8.55 6.81
N ALA A 85 -16.97 7.60 7.47
CA ALA A 85 -16.78 7.36 8.90
C ALA A 85 -15.42 6.73 9.22
N CYS A 86 -14.79 6.04 8.26
CA CYS A 86 -13.54 5.31 8.49
C CYS A 86 -12.38 5.66 7.55
N HIS A 87 -12.47 6.79 6.82
CA HIS A 87 -11.42 7.24 5.90
C HIS A 87 -11.00 6.16 4.89
N LEU A 88 -11.98 5.49 4.27
CA LEU A 88 -11.77 4.43 3.29
C LEU A 88 -12.63 4.72 2.06
N PHE A 89 -12.05 4.71 0.85
CA PHE A 89 -12.84 4.74 -0.38
C PHE A 89 -13.56 3.42 -0.59
N SER A 90 -14.62 3.42 -1.41
CA SER A 90 -15.43 2.22 -1.71
C SER A 90 -14.61 1.08 -2.32
N ASP A 91 -13.53 1.39 -3.03
CA ASP A 91 -12.61 0.44 -3.63
C ASP A 91 -11.54 -0.11 -2.65
N GLY A 92 -11.68 0.18 -1.35
CA GLY A 92 -10.80 -0.30 -0.29
C GLY A 92 -9.50 0.48 -0.16
N ARG A 93 -9.33 1.60 -0.89
CA ARG A 93 -8.20 2.50 -0.69
C ARG A 93 -8.36 3.34 0.55
N ILE A 94 -7.28 3.53 1.30
CA ILE A 94 -7.27 4.45 2.44
C ILE A 94 -7.27 5.89 1.92
N CYS A 95 -8.18 6.71 2.45
CA CYS A 95 -8.20 8.14 2.21
C CYS A 95 -7.33 8.86 3.25
N PHE A 96 -6.15 9.32 2.84
CA PHE A 96 -5.22 9.97 3.78
C PHE A 96 -5.46 11.47 4.03
N GLY A 97 -6.53 12.06 3.48
CA GLY A 97 -6.88 13.47 3.69
C GLY A 97 -7.57 14.12 2.50
N GLN A 98 -7.68 15.45 2.53
CA GLN A 98 -8.56 16.26 1.67
C GLN A 98 -8.06 16.52 0.24
N SER A 99 -6.91 16.00 -0.19
CA SER A 99 -6.51 16.11 -1.60
C SER A 99 -7.37 15.14 -2.44
N ASP A 100 -7.78 15.55 -3.64
CA ASP A 100 -8.79 14.86 -4.47
C ASP A 100 -8.50 13.37 -4.77
N ALA A 101 -7.26 12.91 -4.56
CA ALA A 101 -6.85 11.51 -4.77
C ALA A 101 -6.48 10.76 -3.48
N GLY A 102 -6.47 11.41 -2.31
CA GLY A 102 -6.26 10.77 -1.00
C GLY A 102 -4.89 10.10 -0.76
N GLY A 103 -3.91 10.32 -1.64
CA GLY A 103 -2.59 9.67 -1.61
C GLY A 103 -1.49 10.44 -0.87
N MET A 104 -0.28 9.86 -0.84
CA MET A 104 0.91 10.42 -0.18
C MET A 104 2.08 10.64 -1.17
N PRO A 105 2.97 11.62 -0.93
CA PRO A 105 4.06 11.93 -1.87
C PRO A 105 5.20 10.90 -1.88
N THR A 106 5.32 10.10 -0.82
CA THR A 106 6.39 9.09 -0.69
C THR A 106 5.83 7.77 -0.14
N LEU A 107 6.52 6.67 -0.44
CA LEU A 107 6.20 5.35 0.13
C LEU A 107 6.27 5.37 1.65
N THR A 108 7.27 6.02 2.24
CA THR A 108 7.43 6.13 3.70
C THR A 108 6.25 6.88 4.33
N SER A 109 5.79 7.98 3.73
CA SER A 109 4.62 8.72 4.21
C SER A 109 3.33 7.90 4.10
N ALA A 110 3.16 7.17 2.99
CA ALA A 110 2.03 6.24 2.80
C ALA A 110 2.02 5.13 3.86
N TYR A 111 3.20 4.54 4.11
CA TYR A 111 3.37 3.53 5.14
C TYR A 111 3.03 4.08 6.54
N ALA A 112 3.62 5.21 6.95
CA ALA A 112 3.35 5.81 8.25
C ALA A 112 1.86 6.12 8.45
N LYS A 113 1.19 6.64 7.42
CA LYS A 113 -0.24 6.93 7.45
C LYS A 113 -1.10 5.65 7.47
N SER A 114 -0.66 4.57 6.82
CA SER A 114 -1.33 3.28 6.93
C SER A 114 -1.23 2.69 8.34
N VAL A 115 -0.10 2.89 9.05
CA VAL A 115 0.06 2.49 10.45
C VAL A 115 -0.90 3.26 11.36
N LEU A 116 -1.07 4.56 11.14
CA LEU A 116 -2.10 5.32 11.85
C LEU A 116 -3.46 4.73 11.54
N TRP A 117 -3.84 4.67 10.25
CA TRP A 117 -5.16 4.19 9.84
C TRP A 117 -5.53 2.82 10.44
N VAL A 118 -4.64 1.82 10.45
CA VAL A 118 -4.98 0.50 11.02
C VAL A 118 -5.30 0.56 12.50
N ASN A 119 -4.65 1.43 13.27
CA ASN A 119 -4.97 1.61 14.68
C ASN A 119 -6.33 2.29 14.87
N GLY A 120 -6.61 3.31 14.05
CA GLY A 120 -7.84 4.10 14.13
C GLY A 120 -9.05 3.28 13.73
N TYR A 121 -8.90 2.50 12.66
CA TYR A 121 -9.93 1.58 12.21
C TYR A 121 -10.18 0.47 13.24
N SER A 122 -9.13 -0.10 13.85
CA SER A 122 -9.29 -1.07 14.94
C SER A 122 -10.01 -0.49 16.15
N VAL A 123 -9.74 0.76 16.53
CA VAL A 123 -10.49 1.45 17.59
C VAL A 123 -11.94 1.67 17.17
N TYR A 124 -12.17 2.15 15.94
CA TYR A 124 -13.50 2.37 15.37
C TYR A 124 -14.36 1.10 15.41
N LEU A 125 -13.81 -0.06 15.07
CA LEU A 125 -14.53 -1.34 15.15
C LEU A 125 -15.07 -1.66 16.55
N ARG A 126 -14.47 -1.08 17.59
CA ARG A 126 -14.85 -1.30 19.00
C ARG A 126 -15.73 -0.19 19.56
N THR A 127 -15.56 1.04 19.09
CA THR A 127 -16.17 2.23 19.72
C THR A 127 -17.13 2.98 18.80
N SER A 128 -17.15 2.64 17.50
CA SER A 128 -17.79 3.44 16.44
C SER A 128 -17.27 4.89 16.35
N MET A 129 -16.09 5.16 16.91
CA MET A 129 -15.41 6.45 16.83
C MET A 129 -14.04 6.25 16.20
N PHE A 130 -13.83 6.86 15.03
CA PHE A 130 -12.53 6.88 14.40
C PHE A 130 -11.68 7.95 15.10
N ALA A 131 -10.64 7.52 15.79
CA ALA A 131 -9.62 8.46 16.25
C ALA A 131 -8.83 8.92 15.02
N PHE A 132 -8.60 10.23 14.91
CA PHE A 132 -7.78 10.99 13.92
C PHE A 132 -8.26 11.11 12.46
#